data_AF-A0AAF0X713-F1
#
_entry.id   AF-A0AAF0X713-F1
#
_cell.length_a   1.000
_cell.length_b   1.000
_cell.length_c   1.000
_cell.angle_alpha   90.00
_cell.angle_beta   90.00
_cell.angle_gamma   90.00
#
_symmetry.space_group_name_H-M   'P 1'
#
loop_
_entity.id
_entity.type
_entity.pdbx_description
1 polymer ?
#
loop_
_entity_poly.entity_id
_entity_poly.type
_entity_poly.pdbx_seq_one_letter_code
_entity_poly.pdbx_strand_id
1 'polypeptide(L)'
;MIFNIFHEIVIFIECISQNNNDDESEAGNVENDFESDSDSIDRLSVVQLRQKLRSVGVPVKGRKTELVDALRAYLSSNPGDENSLIADDCKNMEPKSNSSKENLKRKVESSSVQIQAESVSSTVSKVAVAKRTKKGVNKAPDEETIAESKTKRVAKDKVTSIRSNKATVSKALCAKEDVPAEVDGESKMVDLIENQFEPWTVLAHKKPQKGWIPYNPRTMRKPRLTADTKHVKLMSWNVNGLRALLKLEGFSALQLAQREDFDVLCLQETKLQALIRNFLSQQEKDVEAIKCSLLEGYKDSFWTCSVSKLGYSGTAIISRIKPLSVRYGLGISDHDSEGRLVTVEFDSFYLLCSYVPNSGDGLKRLSYRVTEWDTSLSNYMKELEKMKPVILTGDLNCAHEEIDIYNPAGNKRSAGFTIEERQSFETNYLKNGFVDTFRNQHPGVVGYTYWNYRHNARKTNKGWRLDYFLVSESISDKVYDSYILPDVGGSDHCPIGLILTL
;
A
#
# COMPACT_ATOMS: atom_id res chain seq x y z
N MET A 1 -11.89 -39.89 3.51
CA MET A 1 -10.64 -39.80 4.29
C MET A 1 -10.41 -38.33 4.66
N ILE A 2 -11.25 -37.77 5.54
CA ILE A 2 -11.37 -36.30 5.75
C ILE A 2 -11.35 -35.91 7.26
N PHE A 3 -11.29 -36.87 8.18
CA PHE A 3 -11.55 -36.64 9.61
C PHE A 3 -10.32 -36.50 10.54
N ASN A 4 -9.10 -36.80 10.09
CA ASN A 4 -7.94 -36.85 11.00
C ASN A 4 -7.27 -35.48 11.26
N ILE A 5 -7.32 -34.55 10.30
CA ILE A 5 -6.55 -33.28 10.37
C ILE A 5 -7.00 -32.38 11.53
N PHE A 6 -8.25 -32.48 11.97
CA PHE A 6 -8.76 -31.72 13.11
C PHE A 6 -8.37 -32.27 14.49
N HIS A 7 -7.78 -33.47 14.58
CA HIS A 7 -7.50 -34.09 15.88
C HIS A 7 -6.05 -33.88 16.36
N GLU A 8 -5.07 -33.93 15.44
CA GLU A 8 -3.64 -33.77 15.79
C GLU A 8 -3.30 -32.36 16.31
N ILE A 9 -4.01 -31.33 15.84
CA ILE A 9 -3.87 -29.93 16.30
C ILE A 9 -4.27 -29.75 17.78
N VAL A 10 -5.13 -30.63 18.32
CA VAL A 10 -5.60 -30.56 19.71
C VAL A 10 -4.66 -31.30 20.67
N ILE A 11 -4.16 -32.47 20.26
CA ILE A 11 -3.38 -33.37 21.12
C ILE A 11 -1.98 -32.82 21.44
N PHE A 12 -1.37 -32.04 20.53
CA PHE A 12 -0.01 -31.52 20.72
C PHE A 12 0.14 -30.47 21.85
N ILE A 13 -0.96 -30.08 22.51
CA ILE A 13 -0.97 -29.03 23.54
C ILE A 13 -0.50 -29.54 24.92
N GLU A 14 -0.60 -30.83 25.23
CA GLU A 14 -0.37 -31.35 26.59
C GLU A 14 1.06 -31.84 26.89
N CYS A 15 1.92 -32.03 25.88
CA CYS A 15 3.23 -32.67 26.07
C CYS A 15 4.40 -31.75 26.49
N ILE A 16 4.23 -30.42 26.57
CA ILE A 16 5.33 -29.48 26.86
C ILE A 16 5.20 -28.90 28.28
N SER A 17 5.43 -29.73 29.29
CA SER A 17 5.47 -29.29 30.70
C SER A 17 6.34 -30.19 31.61
N GLN A 18 7.61 -30.39 31.25
CA GLN A 18 8.63 -30.91 32.16
C GLN A 18 10.07 -30.60 31.70
N ASN A 19 10.98 -30.53 32.68
CA ASN A 19 12.45 -30.44 32.59
C ASN A 19 13.07 -29.12 32.09
N ASN A 20 13.69 -28.40 33.03
CA ASN A 20 14.97 -27.70 32.90
C ASN A 20 15.46 -27.34 34.33
N ASN A 21 16.75 -27.54 34.62
CA ASN A 21 17.37 -27.21 35.92
C ASN A 21 18.90 -27.07 35.73
N ASP A 22 19.50 -26.09 36.42
CA ASP A 22 20.95 -25.94 36.75
C ASP A 22 21.94 -25.78 35.56
N ASP A 23 23.08 -25.07 35.64
CA ASP A 23 23.75 -24.29 36.71
C ASP A 23 24.73 -23.25 36.08
N GLU A 24 25.17 -22.19 36.79
CA GLU A 24 26.22 -21.25 36.30
C GLU A 24 26.99 -20.53 37.45
N SER A 25 28.27 -20.15 37.28
CA SER A 25 29.09 -19.58 38.39
C SER A 25 30.31 -18.70 38.02
N GLU A 26 30.53 -17.67 38.86
CA GLU A 26 31.77 -16.89 39.13
C GLU A 26 32.26 -15.76 38.17
N ALA A 27 33.11 -14.87 38.72
CA ALA A 27 33.30 -13.46 38.29
C ALA A 27 34.71 -12.89 38.62
N GLY A 28 34.99 -11.62 38.28
CA GLY A 28 36.23 -10.91 38.62
C GLY A 28 36.15 -9.37 38.46
N ASN A 29 36.99 -8.63 39.22
CA ASN A 29 36.98 -7.15 39.38
C ASN A 29 38.14 -6.44 38.66
N VAL A 30 38.12 -5.09 38.59
CA VAL A 30 39.20 -4.13 39.04
C VAL A 30 38.79 -2.66 38.76
N GLU A 31 39.39 -1.70 39.50
CA GLU A 31 39.02 -0.27 39.60
C GLU A 31 39.76 0.69 38.62
N ASN A 32 39.32 1.97 38.53
CA ASN A 32 40.13 3.21 38.77
C ASN A 32 39.34 4.53 38.48
N ASP A 33 39.81 5.66 39.02
CA ASP A 33 39.17 7.01 39.03
C ASP A 33 39.52 7.94 37.84
N PHE A 34 38.80 9.08 37.67
CA PHE A 34 39.38 10.46 37.57
C PHE A 34 38.29 11.59 37.48
N GLU A 35 38.72 12.87 37.37
CA GLU A 35 37.98 14.10 37.73
C GLU A 35 36.96 14.69 36.70
N SER A 36 36.26 15.76 37.11
CA SER A 36 34.97 16.30 36.60
C SER A 36 34.95 17.00 35.22
N ASP A 37 33.81 16.90 34.50
CA ASP A 37 33.71 17.10 33.04
C ASP A 37 32.76 18.25 32.56
N SER A 38 32.72 19.38 33.26
CA SER A 38 31.78 20.52 32.98
C SER A 38 31.87 21.07 31.54
N ASP A 39 33.07 21.08 30.95
CA ASP A 39 33.41 21.76 29.69
C ASP A 39 33.17 20.89 28.43
N SER A 40 32.76 19.64 28.62
CA SER A 40 32.56 18.61 27.59
C SER A 40 31.17 18.64 26.98
N ILE A 41 30.13 18.95 27.77
CA ILE A 41 28.73 18.94 27.34
C ILE A 41 28.48 19.88 26.15
N ASP A 42 29.08 21.08 26.16
CA ASP A 42 28.95 22.05 25.05
C ASP A 42 29.62 21.59 23.75
N ARG A 43 30.54 20.62 23.81
CA ARG A 43 31.25 20.09 22.63
C ARG A 43 30.44 19.02 21.90
N LEU A 44 29.48 18.38 22.58
CA LEU A 44 28.63 17.32 22.01
C LEU A 44 27.80 17.78 20.81
N SER A 45 27.62 16.88 19.83
CA SER A 45 26.69 17.10 18.71
C SER A 45 25.22 17.02 19.15
N VAL A 46 24.31 17.58 18.34
CA VAL A 46 22.85 17.47 18.58
C VAL A 46 22.39 16.01 18.61
N VAL A 47 23.06 15.11 17.88
CA VAL A 47 22.75 13.67 17.88
C VAL A 47 23.13 13.04 19.22
N GLN A 48 24.36 13.28 19.70
CA GLN A 48 24.85 12.77 20.99
C GLN A 48 24.04 13.34 22.18
N LEU A 49 23.72 14.63 22.17
CA LEU A 49 22.86 15.24 23.20
C LEU A 49 21.48 14.56 23.26
N ARG A 50 20.83 14.34 22.10
CA ARG A 50 19.55 13.60 22.04
C ARG A 50 19.70 12.12 22.39
N GLN A 51 20.89 11.54 22.30
CA GLN A 51 21.15 10.16 22.73
C GLN A 51 21.28 10.07 24.26
N LYS A 52 22.13 10.91 24.89
CA LYS A 52 22.27 10.97 26.35
C LYS A 52 20.95 11.38 27.03
N LEU A 53 20.22 12.35 26.50
CA LEU A 53 18.89 12.73 27.02
C LEU A 53 17.86 11.59 26.91
N ARG A 54 17.94 10.72 25.88
CA ARG A 54 17.04 9.56 25.75
C ARG A 54 17.34 8.48 26.78
N SER A 55 18.60 8.18 27.08
CA SER A 55 18.94 7.16 28.09
C SER A 55 18.47 7.57 29.49
N VAL A 56 18.45 8.87 29.80
CA VAL A 56 17.90 9.41 31.07
C VAL A 56 16.42 9.81 31.00
N GLY A 57 15.71 9.49 29.91
CA GLY A 57 14.27 9.73 29.76
C GLY A 57 13.81 11.19 29.60
N VAL A 58 14.74 12.15 29.42
CA VAL A 58 14.45 13.59 29.35
C VAL A 58 14.00 14.00 27.92
N PRO A 59 13.00 14.90 27.75
CA PRO A 59 12.46 15.25 26.44
C PRO A 59 13.48 15.85 25.44
N VAL A 60 13.64 15.19 24.29
CA VAL A 60 14.64 15.53 23.25
C VAL A 60 14.21 16.56 22.20
N LYS A 61 13.30 17.47 22.56
CA LYS A 61 12.78 18.52 21.66
C LYS A 61 13.51 19.83 21.93
N GLY A 62 14.05 20.44 20.87
CA GLY A 62 14.68 21.76 20.94
C GLY A 62 15.89 21.95 20.02
N ARG A 63 16.46 23.15 20.11
CA ARG A 63 17.76 23.59 19.55
C ARG A 63 18.92 23.04 20.41
N LYS A 64 20.17 23.18 19.94
CA LYS A 64 21.35 22.64 20.69
C LYS A 64 21.42 23.17 22.13
N THR A 65 21.23 24.48 22.33
CA THR A 65 21.26 25.11 23.67
C THR A 65 20.22 24.50 24.59
N GLU A 66 18.96 24.44 24.16
CA GLU A 66 17.84 23.86 24.92
C GLU A 66 18.10 22.39 25.33
N LEU A 67 18.81 21.62 24.49
CA LEU A 67 19.21 20.23 24.80
C LEU A 67 20.42 20.15 25.76
N VAL A 68 21.39 21.07 25.65
CA VAL A 68 22.50 21.19 26.61
C VAL A 68 21.96 21.58 27.99
N ASP A 69 21.08 22.58 28.05
CA ASP A 69 20.52 23.09 29.31
C ASP A 69 19.62 22.05 29.99
N ALA A 70 18.86 21.27 29.21
CA ALA A 70 18.12 20.12 29.72
C ALA A 70 19.04 19.02 30.30
N LEU A 71 20.19 18.77 29.69
CA LEU A 71 21.15 17.77 30.18
C LEU A 71 21.89 18.26 31.43
N ARG A 72 22.30 19.54 31.46
CA ARG A 72 22.85 20.19 32.67
C ARG A 72 21.87 20.15 33.84
N ALA A 73 20.59 20.47 33.59
CA ALA A 73 19.56 20.46 34.62
C ALA A 73 19.32 19.05 35.19
N TYR A 74 19.41 18.01 34.35
CA TYR A 74 19.37 16.62 34.81
C TYR A 74 20.56 16.27 35.71
N LEU A 75 21.80 16.53 35.25
CA LEU A 75 23.01 16.19 36.01
C LEU A 75 23.11 16.98 37.32
N SER A 76 22.76 18.27 37.30
CA SER A 76 22.67 19.12 38.50
C SER A 76 21.60 18.64 39.51
N SER A 77 20.63 17.85 39.07
CA SER A 77 19.61 17.23 39.93
C SER A 77 20.00 15.83 40.41
N ASN A 78 20.92 15.15 39.70
CA ASN A 78 21.35 13.77 39.96
C ASN A 78 22.89 13.64 39.88
N PRO A 79 23.65 14.26 40.80
CA PRO A 79 25.12 14.35 40.71
C PRO A 79 25.89 13.02 40.92
N GLY A 80 25.19 11.88 41.01
CA GLY A 80 25.80 10.54 41.02
C GLY A 80 25.84 9.86 39.65
N ASP A 81 25.27 10.48 38.61
CA ASP A 81 25.02 9.85 37.30
C ASP A 81 26.01 10.31 36.20
N GLU A 82 27.03 11.11 36.55
CA GLU A 82 28.03 11.59 35.56
C GLU A 82 28.90 10.43 35.04
N ASN A 83 29.34 9.52 35.92
CA ASN A 83 30.19 8.38 35.57
C ASN A 83 29.46 7.29 34.76
N SER A 84 28.12 7.25 34.72
CA SER A 84 27.37 6.27 33.93
C SER A 84 27.36 6.60 32.43
N LEU A 85 27.75 7.83 32.06
CA LEU A 85 27.62 8.38 30.72
C LEU A 85 28.96 8.42 29.94
N ILE A 86 30.02 7.81 30.46
CA ILE A 86 31.38 7.81 29.87
C ILE A 86 32.04 6.41 29.97
N ALA A 87 31.32 5.37 29.55
CA ALA A 87 31.89 4.03 29.30
C ALA A 87 31.15 3.36 28.13
N ASP A 88 31.90 2.67 27.26
CA ASP A 88 31.38 2.02 26.04
C ASP A 88 31.24 0.49 26.19
N ASP A 89 30.33 -0.05 25.38
CA ASP A 89 30.25 -1.43 24.89
C ASP A 89 29.92 -2.63 25.82
N CYS A 90 29.19 -3.58 25.20
CA CYS A 90 29.06 -5.02 25.54
C CYS A 90 28.32 -5.52 26.81
N LYS A 91 27.32 -6.40 26.53
CA LYS A 91 26.70 -7.49 27.35
C LYS A 91 25.54 -7.15 28.30
N ASN A 92 24.72 -8.18 28.55
CA ASN A 92 23.35 -8.10 29.07
C ASN A 92 23.23 -8.48 30.56
N MET A 93 22.20 -7.93 31.24
CA MET A 93 21.31 -8.60 32.24
C MET A 93 21.94 -9.14 33.55
N GLU A 94 21.22 -9.39 34.67
CA GLU A 94 19.78 -9.39 35.02
C GLU A 94 19.54 -8.82 36.46
N PRO A 95 18.30 -8.69 36.99
CA PRO A 95 17.98 -7.75 38.08
C PRO A 95 17.56 -8.32 39.45
N LYS A 96 17.76 -7.54 40.53
CA LYS A 96 17.12 -7.64 41.86
C LYS A 96 17.02 -6.24 42.51
N SER A 97 16.06 -5.89 43.38
CA SER A 97 14.75 -6.45 43.74
C SER A 97 14.05 -5.53 44.78
N ASN A 98 12.71 -5.40 44.77
CA ASN A 98 11.85 -4.88 45.87
C ASN A 98 12.15 -3.43 46.38
N SER A 99 11.22 -2.61 46.88
CA SER A 99 9.97 -2.86 47.60
C SER A 99 9.07 -1.60 47.64
N SER A 100 7.79 -1.75 48.07
CA SER A 100 6.92 -0.71 48.71
C SER A 100 6.63 0.62 47.97
N LYS A 101 5.35 0.97 47.71
CA LYS A 101 4.45 1.77 48.58
C LYS A 101 4.99 3.19 48.89
N GLU A 102 4.23 4.28 48.78
CA GLU A 102 2.81 4.47 49.16
C GLU A 102 1.95 5.34 48.20
N ASN A 103 0.66 5.44 48.51
CA ASN A 103 -0.31 6.32 47.85
C ASN A 103 -0.24 7.75 48.39
N LEU A 104 -0.56 8.74 47.55
CA LEU A 104 -1.15 10.00 48.04
C LEU A 104 -2.17 10.58 47.04
N LYS A 105 -3.46 10.48 47.39
CA LYS A 105 -4.56 11.11 46.63
C LYS A 105 -4.57 12.62 46.90
N ARG A 106 -4.79 13.43 45.86
CA ARG A 106 -5.56 14.68 45.98
C ARG A 106 -6.58 14.79 44.84
N LYS A 107 -7.72 15.41 45.16
CA LYS A 107 -8.93 15.52 44.33
C LYS A 107 -9.35 16.99 44.35
N VAL A 108 -9.53 17.60 43.18
CA VAL A 108 -10.25 18.88 43.01
C VAL A 108 -11.10 18.75 41.75
N GLU A 109 -12.30 19.32 41.77
CA GLU A 109 -13.33 19.22 40.74
C GLU A 109 -13.65 20.61 40.15
N SER A 110 -14.63 20.64 39.22
CA SER A 110 -15.33 21.83 38.71
C SER A 110 -14.57 22.67 37.66
N SER A 111 -15.24 23.35 36.72
CA SER A 111 -16.61 23.14 36.18
C SER A 111 -16.79 23.83 34.82
N SER A 112 -17.83 23.45 34.09
CA SER A 112 -18.24 24.00 32.78
C SER A 112 -19.19 25.20 32.90
N VAL A 113 -19.17 26.14 31.93
CA VAL A 113 -20.36 26.87 31.44
C VAL A 113 -20.04 27.55 30.08
N GLN A 114 -21.08 27.78 29.25
CA GLN A 114 -21.01 28.50 27.96
C GLN A 114 -21.65 29.90 28.06
N ILE A 115 -21.23 30.88 27.26
CA ILE A 115 -22.00 32.09 26.93
C ILE A 115 -21.82 32.46 25.44
N GLN A 116 -22.87 33.00 24.80
CA GLN A 116 -22.89 33.53 23.42
C GLN A 116 -22.77 35.06 23.40
N ALA A 117 -22.44 35.65 22.24
CA ALA A 117 -22.73 37.05 21.92
C ALA A 117 -22.95 37.26 20.41
N GLU A 118 -23.81 38.22 20.04
CA GLU A 118 -24.20 38.54 18.65
C GLU A 118 -23.66 39.92 18.19
N SER A 119 -24.01 40.30 16.95
CA SER A 119 -23.52 41.46 16.21
C SER A 119 -24.23 42.79 16.48
N VAL A 120 -23.52 43.92 16.32
CA VAL A 120 -24.10 45.26 16.02
C VAL A 120 -23.24 45.96 14.94
N SER A 121 -23.81 46.92 14.20
CA SER A 121 -23.22 47.58 13.02
C SER A 121 -23.09 49.11 13.14
N SER A 122 -22.01 49.67 12.57
CA SER A 122 -21.81 51.09 12.20
C SER A 122 -20.55 51.18 11.29
N THR A 123 -20.27 52.17 10.44
CA THR A 123 -21.03 53.35 9.92
C THR A 123 -20.71 53.53 8.41
N VAL A 124 -20.99 54.69 7.79
CA VAL A 124 -20.77 54.96 6.34
C VAL A 124 -20.16 56.34 6.09
N SER A 125 -19.25 56.46 5.10
CA SER A 125 -19.18 57.62 4.19
C SER A 125 -18.29 57.38 2.94
N LYS A 126 -18.71 57.93 1.80
CA LYS A 126 -17.97 58.02 0.53
C LYS A 126 -18.07 59.44 -0.02
N VAL A 127 -17.00 59.98 -0.61
CA VAL A 127 -17.06 61.04 -1.64
C VAL A 127 -15.94 60.79 -2.68
N ALA A 128 -16.16 61.20 -3.93
CA ALA A 128 -15.18 61.18 -5.01
C ALA A 128 -15.47 62.33 -6.01
N VAL A 129 -14.56 62.58 -6.98
CA VAL A 129 -14.79 62.99 -8.41
C VAL A 129 -13.71 63.94 -8.99
N ALA A 130 -12.88 63.40 -9.91
CA ALA A 130 -12.32 64.01 -11.15
C ALA A 130 -11.38 65.27 -11.07
N LYS A 131 -10.72 65.80 -12.13
CA LYS A 131 -10.71 65.54 -13.61
C LYS A 131 -9.46 66.14 -14.32
N ARG A 132 -9.18 65.75 -15.58
CA ARG A 132 -8.24 66.33 -16.61
C ARG A 132 -6.73 65.98 -16.44
N THR A 133 -5.83 66.02 -17.46
CA THR A 133 -5.86 66.62 -18.84
C THR A 133 -5.17 65.75 -19.94
N LYS A 134 -4.81 66.29 -21.14
CA LYS A 134 -4.50 65.58 -22.43
C LYS A 134 -3.06 65.76 -22.98
N LYS A 135 -2.57 64.81 -23.80
CA LYS A 135 -1.73 64.88 -25.06
C LYS A 135 -0.81 63.62 -25.18
N GLY A 136 -0.43 63.05 -26.34
CA GLY A 136 -0.95 63.12 -27.73
C GLY A 136 0.03 63.58 -28.84
N VAL A 137 0.54 62.68 -29.69
CA VAL A 137 1.24 62.89 -31.01
C VAL A 137 1.09 61.63 -31.91
N ASN A 138 1.23 61.76 -33.24
CA ASN A 138 1.00 60.74 -34.31
C ASN A 138 2.30 59.94 -34.67
N LYS A 139 2.39 58.97 -35.62
CA LYS A 139 2.04 59.00 -37.08
C LYS A 139 2.08 57.58 -37.72
N ALA A 140 1.45 57.42 -38.90
CA ALA A 140 1.41 56.24 -39.81
C ALA A 140 1.91 56.68 -41.23
N PRO A 141 1.66 56.01 -42.41
CA PRO A 141 0.92 54.77 -42.77
C PRO A 141 1.84 53.73 -43.53
N ASP A 142 1.45 52.76 -44.38
CA ASP A 142 0.57 52.65 -45.60
C ASP A 142 -0.11 51.24 -45.66
N GLU A 143 -1.43 51.10 -45.93
CA GLU A 143 -2.18 50.85 -47.21
C GLU A 143 -2.03 49.42 -47.85
N GLU A 144 -2.99 48.78 -48.55
CA GLU A 144 -4.49 48.83 -48.75
C GLU A 144 -4.90 47.58 -49.62
N THR A 145 -6.13 47.04 -49.74
CA THR A 145 -7.41 47.08 -48.98
C THR A 145 -7.79 45.61 -48.62
N ILE A 146 -8.83 44.84 -49.01
CA ILE A 146 -10.27 44.93 -49.44
C ILE A 146 -10.94 43.64 -48.88
N ALA A 147 -12.15 43.50 -48.31
CA ALA A 147 -13.42 44.26 -48.21
C ALA A 147 -14.56 43.84 -49.18
N GLU A 148 -15.47 42.95 -48.71
CA GLU A 148 -16.92 43.16 -48.87
C GLU A 148 -17.75 42.46 -47.77
N SER A 149 -19.03 42.83 -47.61
CA SER A 149 -19.94 42.27 -46.60
C SER A 149 -21.42 42.50 -46.96
N LYS A 150 -22.34 41.68 -46.42
CA LYS A 150 -23.79 41.99 -46.33
C LYS A 150 -24.46 41.27 -45.15
N THR A 151 -25.46 41.91 -44.53
CA THR A 151 -26.28 41.38 -43.42
C THR A 151 -27.73 41.88 -43.50
N LYS A 152 -28.68 41.03 -43.06
CA LYS A 152 -30.07 41.29 -42.59
C LYS A 152 -30.65 39.91 -42.21
N ARG A 153 -31.18 39.65 -40.99
CA ARG A 153 -32.41 40.15 -40.34
C ARG A 153 -33.66 39.97 -41.20
N VAL A 154 -34.82 39.48 -40.75
CA VAL A 154 -35.34 38.73 -39.57
C VAL A 154 -36.87 38.76 -39.76
N ALA A 155 -37.60 37.67 -39.49
CA ALA A 155 -39.07 37.67 -39.33
C ALA A 155 -39.51 36.46 -38.48
N LYS A 156 -40.75 36.48 -37.97
CA LYS A 156 -41.40 35.39 -37.21
C LYS A 156 -42.66 34.92 -37.97
N ASP A 157 -43.20 33.75 -37.65
CA ASP A 157 -44.46 33.69 -36.87
C ASP A 157 -44.84 32.28 -36.36
N LYS A 158 -45.96 32.20 -35.61
CA LYS A 158 -46.54 31.01 -34.98
C LYS A 158 -47.95 30.74 -35.55
N VAL A 159 -48.48 29.51 -35.37
CA VAL A 159 -49.72 29.18 -34.60
C VAL A 159 -50.15 27.70 -34.83
N THR A 160 -51.03 27.18 -33.95
CA THR A 160 -51.58 25.80 -33.83
C THR A 160 -52.69 25.49 -34.88
N SER A 161 -53.45 24.37 -34.97
CA SER A 161 -54.00 23.33 -34.05
C SER A 161 -54.70 22.18 -34.88
N ILE A 162 -55.39 21.09 -34.45
CA ILE A 162 -55.70 20.41 -33.16
C ILE A 162 -56.25 18.94 -33.38
N ARG A 163 -56.05 18.00 -32.41
CA ARG A 163 -56.76 16.68 -32.19
C ARG A 163 -56.70 15.62 -33.35
N SER A 164 -57.11 14.32 -33.21
CA SER A 164 -57.88 13.57 -32.18
C SER A 164 -57.52 12.06 -32.08
N ASN A 165 -58.11 11.36 -31.09
CA ASN A 165 -58.23 9.89 -30.87
C ASN A 165 -56.97 9.17 -30.32
N LYS A 166 -56.99 8.37 -29.23
CA LYS A 166 -57.90 7.33 -28.65
C LYS A 166 -57.83 5.94 -29.30
N ALA A 167 -57.10 5.03 -28.67
CA ALA A 167 -57.40 3.60 -28.51
C ALA A 167 -56.70 3.05 -27.25
N THR A 168 -57.05 1.86 -26.78
CA THR A 168 -56.56 1.19 -25.54
C THR A 168 -56.73 -0.33 -25.72
N VAL A 169 -56.32 -1.18 -24.75
CA VAL A 169 -56.61 -2.65 -24.65
C VAL A 169 -55.74 -3.55 -25.58
N SER A 170 -55.29 -4.76 -25.23
CA SER A 170 -54.92 -5.31 -23.90
C SER A 170 -54.06 -6.60 -23.99
N LYS A 171 -53.25 -6.79 -22.94
CA LYS A 171 -52.82 -8.03 -22.27
C LYS A 171 -53.64 -9.33 -22.51
N ALA A 172 -52.93 -10.43 -22.80
CA ALA A 172 -53.25 -11.86 -22.53
C ALA A 172 -51.90 -12.65 -22.47
N LEU A 173 -51.68 -13.82 -21.85
CA LEU A 173 -52.45 -14.87 -21.16
C LEU A 173 -52.92 -16.11 -21.97
N CYS A 174 -52.08 -17.16 -21.87
CA CYS A 174 -52.28 -18.62 -21.86
C CYS A 174 -53.47 -19.33 -22.55
N ALA A 175 -53.13 -20.41 -23.27
CA ALA A 175 -53.88 -21.67 -23.33
C ALA A 175 -52.88 -22.87 -23.27
N LYS A 176 -53.36 -24.08 -22.99
CA LYS A 176 -52.59 -25.34 -22.96
C LYS A 176 -53.21 -26.35 -23.94
N GLU A 177 -52.40 -27.28 -24.44
CA GLU A 177 -52.81 -28.63 -24.85
C GLU A 177 -51.73 -29.64 -24.38
N ASP A 178 -52.12 -30.89 -24.09
CA ASP A 178 -51.29 -31.87 -23.36
C ASP A 178 -51.23 -33.24 -24.09
N VAL A 179 -49.99 -33.75 -24.34
CA VAL A 179 -49.53 -35.17 -24.13
C VAL A 179 -50.15 -36.27 -25.07
N PRO A 180 -49.41 -37.30 -25.58
CA PRO A 180 -48.35 -38.08 -24.92
C PRO A 180 -47.08 -38.48 -25.73
N ALA A 181 -46.05 -38.98 -24.99
CA ALA A 181 -45.09 -40.07 -25.29
C ALA A 181 -44.32 -40.10 -26.66
N GLU A 182 -43.03 -40.43 -26.79
CA GLU A 182 -41.94 -40.89 -25.89
C GLU A 182 -40.60 -40.86 -26.71
N VAL A 183 -39.36 -41.14 -26.27
CA VAL A 183 -38.72 -41.65 -25.02
C VAL A 183 -37.25 -41.14 -24.95
N ASP A 184 -36.56 -41.34 -23.82
CA ASP A 184 -35.10 -41.26 -23.56
C ASP A 184 -34.27 -40.00 -23.92
N GLY A 185 -33.28 -39.68 -23.05
CA GLY A 185 -31.96 -39.31 -23.61
C GLY A 185 -30.99 -38.47 -22.77
N GLU A 186 -31.37 -37.31 -22.22
CA GLU A 186 -30.37 -36.24 -22.02
C GLU A 186 -30.45 -35.40 -20.72
N SER A 187 -30.80 -36.02 -19.59
CA SER A 187 -30.86 -35.34 -18.28
C SER A 187 -29.47 -35.08 -17.63
N LYS A 188 -28.57 -34.34 -18.31
CA LYS A 188 -27.25 -34.01 -17.74
C LYS A 188 -26.53 -32.74 -18.22
N MET A 189 -27.22 -31.76 -18.82
CA MET A 189 -26.56 -30.52 -19.29
C MET A 189 -27.39 -29.21 -19.13
N VAL A 190 -28.12 -29.04 -18.01
CA VAL A 190 -28.96 -27.83 -17.80
C VAL A 190 -28.65 -27.05 -16.49
N ASP A 191 -27.91 -27.63 -15.54
CA ASP A 191 -27.67 -27.02 -14.20
C ASP A 191 -26.34 -26.23 -14.06
N LEU A 192 -25.67 -25.84 -15.16
CA LEU A 192 -24.35 -25.18 -15.12
C LEU A 192 -24.20 -23.93 -16.00
N ILE A 193 -25.29 -23.17 -16.20
CA ILE A 193 -25.20 -21.79 -16.73
C ILE A 193 -25.87 -20.80 -15.76
N GLU A 194 -25.36 -20.75 -14.53
CA GLU A 194 -25.39 -19.49 -13.80
C GLU A 194 -24.47 -18.53 -14.56
N ASN A 195 -25.05 -17.53 -15.23
CA ASN A 195 -24.34 -16.66 -16.17
C ASN A 195 -23.47 -15.66 -15.38
N GLN A 196 -22.28 -16.11 -14.96
CA GLN A 196 -21.36 -15.38 -14.09
C GLN A 196 -20.97 -14.03 -14.72
N PHE A 197 -21.60 -12.97 -14.23
CA PHE A 197 -21.36 -11.61 -14.71
C PHE A 197 -19.96 -11.14 -14.28
N GLU A 198 -19.00 -11.23 -15.20
CA GLU A 198 -17.62 -10.83 -15.03
C GLU A 198 -17.42 -9.32 -15.25
N PRO A 199 -17.42 -8.46 -14.20
CA PRO A 199 -17.51 -7.01 -14.41
C PRO A 199 -16.25 -6.43 -15.05
N TRP A 200 -15.10 -7.08 -14.84
CA TRP A 200 -13.81 -6.71 -15.44
C TRP A 200 -13.83 -6.75 -16.97
N THR A 201 -14.66 -7.62 -17.58
CA THR A 201 -14.83 -7.70 -19.04
C THR A 201 -15.68 -6.56 -19.63
N VAL A 202 -16.22 -5.68 -18.79
CA VAL A 202 -17.00 -4.50 -19.21
C VAL A 202 -16.14 -3.24 -19.08
N LEU A 203 -16.08 -2.45 -20.16
CA LEU A 203 -15.33 -1.18 -20.22
C LEU A 203 -16.03 -0.09 -19.41
N ALA A 204 -15.89 -0.15 -18.08
CA ALA A 204 -16.54 0.77 -17.16
C ALA A 204 -15.88 2.17 -17.09
N HIS A 205 -14.71 2.37 -17.71
CA HIS A 205 -13.96 3.63 -17.65
C HIS A 205 -14.80 4.83 -18.07
N LYS A 206 -14.71 5.95 -17.32
CA LYS A 206 -15.66 7.07 -17.44
C LYS A 206 -15.41 7.99 -18.65
N LYS A 207 -14.25 7.90 -19.30
CA LYS A 207 -13.87 8.64 -20.52
C LYS A 207 -12.89 7.81 -21.40
N PRO A 208 -13.31 6.65 -21.95
CA PRO A 208 -12.39 5.77 -22.66
C PRO A 208 -11.90 6.42 -23.96
N GLN A 209 -10.63 6.21 -24.31
CA GLN A 209 -10.08 6.67 -25.57
C GLN A 209 -10.31 5.63 -26.68
N LYS A 210 -10.14 6.02 -27.95
CA LYS A 210 -10.32 5.11 -29.09
C LYS A 210 -9.30 3.97 -29.02
N GLY A 211 -9.80 2.73 -29.16
CA GLY A 211 -8.97 1.53 -29.10
C GLY A 211 -8.77 0.97 -27.69
N TRP A 212 -9.29 1.61 -26.64
CA TRP A 212 -9.26 1.03 -25.31
C TRP A 212 -10.27 -0.12 -25.18
N ILE A 213 -9.82 -1.24 -24.63
CA ILE A 213 -10.63 -2.45 -24.40
C ILE A 213 -10.52 -2.91 -22.94
N PRO A 214 -11.55 -3.56 -22.37
CA PRO A 214 -11.50 -4.08 -21.01
C PRO A 214 -10.62 -5.34 -20.93
N TYR A 215 -9.91 -5.52 -19.82
CA TYR A 215 -9.10 -6.72 -19.58
C TYR A 215 -9.98 -7.97 -19.39
N ASN A 216 -9.66 -9.05 -20.11
CA ASN A 216 -10.35 -10.33 -19.99
C ASN A 216 -9.33 -11.47 -19.78
N PRO A 217 -9.22 -12.03 -18.55
CA PRO A 217 -8.26 -13.10 -18.25
C PRO A 217 -8.54 -14.41 -19.00
N ARG A 218 -9.74 -14.62 -19.55
CA ARG A 218 -10.05 -15.82 -20.36
C ARG A 218 -9.47 -15.76 -21.77
N THR A 219 -9.08 -14.58 -22.25
CA THR A 219 -8.66 -14.36 -23.66
C THR A 219 -7.32 -13.62 -23.81
N MET A 220 -6.82 -12.98 -22.75
CA MET A 220 -5.58 -12.19 -22.76
C MET A 220 -4.40 -12.86 -22.02
N ARG A 221 -4.63 -13.99 -21.33
CA ARG A 221 -3.57 -14.83 -20.77
C ARG A 221 -2.87 -15.60 -21.88
N LYS A 222 -1.54 -15.69 -21.85
CA LYS A 222 -0.83 -16.62 -22.76
C LYS A 222 -1.06 -18.09 -22.37
N PRO A 223 -0.92 -19.05 -23.30
CA PRO A 223 -0.94 -20.47 -22.99
C PRO A 223 0.11 -20.84 -21.93
N ARG A 224 -0.14 -21.91 -21.16
CA ARG A 224 0.87 -22.47 -20.25
C ARG A 224 2.12 -22.86 -21.05
N LEU A 225 3.30 -22.57 -20.50
CA LEU A 225 4.58 -23.01 -21.06
C LEU A 225 4.69 -24.54 -21.02
N THR A 226 5.51 -25.09 -21.92
CA THR A 226 5.83 -26.52 -21.95
C THR A 226 6.78 -26.89 -20.80
N ALA A 227 6.73 -28.15 -20.35
CA ALA A 227 7.47 -28.60 -19.16
C ALA A 227 9.00 -28.60 -19.30
N ASP A 228 9.52 -28.52 -20.53
CA ASP A 228 10.93 -28.34 -20.87
C ASP A 228 11.37 -26.87 -20.88
N THR A 229 10.44 -25.91 -21.00
CA THR A 229 10.78 -24.49 -20.96
C THR A 229 11.08 -24.07 -19.51
N LYS A 230 12.36 -23.79 -19.21
CA LYS A 230 12.76 -23.27 -17.90
C LYS A 230 12.18 -21.87 -17.67
N HIS A 231 11.37 -21.72 -16.64
CA HIS A 231 10.73 -20.47 -16.27
C HIS A 231 10.60 -20.34 -14.74
N VAL A 232 10.21 -19.16 -14.29
CA VAL A 232 9.73 -18.89 -12.92
C VAL A 232 8.40 -18.15 -12.99
N LYS A 233 7.47 -18.52 -12.12
CA LYS A 233 6.17 -17.86 -11.99
C LYS A 233 6.04 -17.15 -10.65
N LEU A 234 5.90 -15.82 -10.71
CA LEU A 234 5.73 -14.95 -9.56
C LEU A 234 4.26 -14.51 -9.46
N MET A 235 3.73 -14.38 -8.25
CA MET A 235 2.44 -13.74 -7.98
C MET A 235 2.58 -12.72 -6.85
N SER A 236 1.82 -11.63 -6.91
CA SER A 236 1.82 -10.56 -5.91
C SER A 236 0.40 -10.12 -5.57
N TRP A 237 0.12 -9.82 -4.30
CA TRP A 237 -1.22 -9.46 -3.83
C TRP A 237 -1.20 -8.65 -2.53
N ASN A 238 -1.80 -7.45 -2.52
CA ASN A 238 -2.18 -6.78 -1.28
C ASN A 238 -3.39 -7.52 -0.66
N VAL A 239 -3.17 -8.17 0.49
CA VAL A 239 -4.18 -9.00 1.16
C VAL A 239 -5.04 -8.24 2.18
N ASN A 240 -4.77 -6.93 2.40
CA ASN A 240 -5.48 -6.05 3.34
C ASN A 240 -5.56 -6.60 4.80
N GLY A 241 -4.75 -7.60 5.14
CA GLY A 241 -4.69 -8.26 6.45
C GLY A 241 -4.75 -9.79 6.32
N LEU A 242 -3.58 -10.44 6.37
CA LEU A 242 -3.44 -11.88 6.14
C LEU A 242 -4.31 -12.73 7.09
N ARG A 243 -4.39 -12.34 8.37
CA ARG A 243 -5.26 -12.96 9.39
C ARG A 243 -6.75 -12.92 9.06
N ALA A 244 -7.21 -11.94 8.26
CA ALA A 244 -8.61 -11.84 7.84
C ALA A 244 -8.87 -12.69 6.59
N LEU A 245 -7.97 -12.62 5.60
CA LEU A 245 -8.03 -13.44 4.39
C LEU A 245 -8.05 -14.95 4.71
N LEU A 246 -7.16 -15.42 5.60
CA LEU A 246 -7.10 -16.83 6.01
C LEU A 246 -8.31 -17.30 6.84
N LYS A 247 -9.19 -16.40 7.27
CA LYS A 247 -10.43 -16.71 8.00
C LYS A 247 -11.68 -16.51 7.15
N LEU A 248 -11.54 -16.14 5.88
CA LEU A 248 -12.67 -15.93 4.98
C LEU A 248 -13.20 -17.27 4.46
N GLU A 249 -14.46 -17.57 4.77
CA GLU A 249 -15.14 -18.76 4.24
C GLU A 249 -15.12 -18.77 2.71
N GLY A 250 -14.75 -19.91 2.13
CA GLY A 250 -14.60 -20.07 0.68
C GLY A 250 -13.28 -19.57 0.08
N PHE A 251 -12.40 -18.90 0.85
CA PHE A 251 -11.02 -18.69 0.42
C PHE A 251 -10.13 -19.90 0.76
N SER A 252 -9.25 -20.27 -0.16
CA SER A 252 -8.19 -21.25 0.11
C SER A 252 -6.92 -20.86 -0.63
N ALA A 253 -5.86 -20.61 0.12
CA ALA A 253 -4.54 -20.33 -0.44
C ALA A 253 -4.01 -21.53 -1.25
N LEU A 254 -4.31 -22.77 -0.80
CA LEU A 254 -3.96 -24.00 -1.51
C LEU A 254 -4.67 -24.11 -2.87
N GLN A 255 -5.95 -23.73 -2.97
CA GLN A 255 -6.66 -23.72 -4.25
C GLN A 255 -6.08 -22.68 -5.22
N LEU A 256 -5.66 -21.50 -4.72
CA LEU A 256 -4.97 -20.50 -5.53
C LEU A 256 -3.60 -21.02 -6.02
N ALA A 257 -2.87 -21.75 -5.17
CA ALA A 257 -1.61 -22.41 -5.52
C ALA A 257 -1.79 -23.53 -6.55
N GLN A 258 -2.82 -24.37 -6.42
CA GLN A 258 -3.14 -25.43 -7.39
C GLN A 258 -3.62 -24.89 -8.75
N ARG A 259 -4.38 -23.78 -8.74
CA ARG A 259 -4.87 -23.10 -9.95
C ARG A 259 -3.73 -22.46 -10.75
N GLU A 260 -2.93 -21.62 -10.07
CA GLU A 260 -1.94 -20.79 -10.74
C GLU A 260 -0.54 -21.43 -10.78
N ASP A 261 -0.19 -22.33 -9.87
CA ASP A 261 1.11 -23.03 -9.84
C ASP A 261 2.31 -22.06 -9.87
N PHE A 262 2.34 -21.13 -8.90
CA PHE A 262 3.37 -20.11 -8.76
C PHE A 262 4.53 -20.59 -7.89
N ASP A 263 5.75 -20.16 -8.19
CA ASP A 263 6.96 -20.48 -7.42
C ASP A 263 7.16 -19.55 -6.24
N VAL A 264 6.75 -18.29 -6.39
CA VAL A 264 6.93 -17.24 -5.37
C VAL A 264 5.67 -16.40 -5.26
N LEU A 265 5.27 -16.11 -4.02
CA LEU A 265 4.14 -15.26 -3.66
C LEU A 265 4.59 -14.09 -2.79
N CYS A 266 4.39 -12.88 -3.29
CA CYS A 266 4.64 -11.62 -2.60
C CYS A 266 3.32 -11.09 -2.00
N LEU A 267 3.29 -10.84 -0.69
CA LEU A 267 2.11 -10.34 0.01
C LEU A 267 2.34 -8.95 0.59
N GLN A 268 1.38 -8.05 0.38
CA GLN A 268 1.37 -6.69 0.94
C GLN A 268 0.21 -6.51 1.93
N GLU A 269 0.34 -5.55 2.85
CA GLU A 269 -0.55 -5.38 4.01
C GLU A 269 -0.82 -6.68 4.78
N THR A 270 0.23 -7.41 5.13
CA THR A 270 0.07 -8.64 5.93
C THR A 270 -0.57 -8.35 7.30
N LYS A 271 -0.35 -7.14 7.85
CA LYS A 271 -0.85 -6.64 9.15
C LYS A 271 -0.50 -7.56 10.33
N LEU A 272 0.57 -8.33 10.17
CA LEU A 272 1.17 -9.10 11.24
C LEU A 272 1.83 -8.16 12.26
N GLN A 273 2.11 -8.71 13.44
CA GLN A 273 2.71 -8.00 14.57
C GLN A 273 3.86 -8.88 15.07
N ALA A 274 5.10 -8.37 15.01
CA ALA A 274 6.20 -8.98 15.73
C ALA A 274 5.98 -8.73 17.22
N LEU A 275 5.97 -9.80 18.02
CA LEU A 275 5.98 -9.65 19.47
C LEU A 275 7.40 -9.34 19.92
N ILE A 276 7.58 -8.10 20.38
CA ILE A 276 8.70 -7.74 21.25
C ILE A 276 8.43 -8.44 22.59
N ARG A 277 9.41 -9.21 23.07
CA ARG A 277 9.28 -10.12 24.22
C ARG A 277 8.69 -9.41 25.46
N ASN A 278 7.46 -9.79 25.83
CA ASN A 278 7.09 -10.35 27.14
C ASN A 278 5.55 -10.36 27.31
N PHE A 279 5.06 -11.31 28.10
CA PHE A 279 3.63 -11.62 28.35
C PHE A 279 2.84 -12.22 27.19
N LEU A 280 3.03 -13.54 27.07
CA LEU A 280 2.15 -14.54 26.48
C LEU A 280 0.65 -14.16 26.48
N SER A 281 0.04 -14.13 25.30
CA SER A 281 -1.15 -14.94 24.97
C SER A 281 -1.71 -14.61 23.58
N GLN A 282 -2.38 -15.59 22.98
CA GLN A 282 -3.08 -15.56 21.68
C GLN A 282 -2.26 -15.22 20.42
N GLN A 283 -1.49 -14.14 20.38
CA GLN A 283 -0.90 -13.65 19.12
C GLN A 283 0.39 -14.35 18.67
N GLU A 284 1.19 -14.91 19.59
CA GLU A 284 2.42 -15.66 19.23
C GLU A 284 2.08 -16.93 18.44
N LYS A 285 0.96 -17.57 18.76
CA LYS A 285 0.47 -18.76 18.05
C LYS A 285 0.16 -18.47 16.58
N ASP A 286 -0.34 -17.28 16.24
CA ASP A 286 -0.54 -16.90 14.84
C ASP A 286 0.79 -16.81 14.07
N VAL A 287 1.85 -16.28 14.70
CA VAL A 287 3.15 -16.08 14.04
C VAL A 287 3.89 -17.40 13.86
N GLU A 288 3.83 -18.30 14.84
CA GLU A 288 4.47 -19.62 14.70
C GLU A 288 3.70 -20.52 13.72
N ALA A 289 2.35 -20.50 13.74
CA ALA A 289 1.55 -21.20 12.75
C ALA A 289 1.80 -20.72 11.31
N ILE A 290 2.11 -19.42 11.13
CA ILE A 290 2.51 -18.84 9.83
C ILE A 290 3.89 -19.33 9.36
N LYS A 291 4.81 -19.69 10.28
CA LYS A 291 6.13 -20.23 9.92
C LYS A 291 6.11 -21.68 9.45
N CYS A 292 5.11 -22.48 9.80
CA CYS A 292 5.02 -23.91 9.46
C CYS A 292 4.72 -24.20 7.98
N SER A 293 5.07 -23.29 7.07
CA SER A 293 4.59 -23.16 5.68
C SER A 293 3.14 -22.66 5.61
N LEU A 294 2.95 -21.40 5.22
CA LEU A 294 1.64 -20.80 4.88
C LEU A 294 0.90 -21.54 3.74
N LEU A 295 1.65 -22.29 2.94
CA LEU A 295 1.21 -23.06 1.80
C LEU A 295 2.02 -24.36 1.75
N GLU A 296 1.36 -25.49 1.52
CA GLU A 296 2.05 -26.78 1.35
C GLU A 296 3.01 -26.70 0.15
N GLY A 297 4.26 -27.14 0.35
CA GLY A 297 5.34 -27.07 -0.65
C GLY A 297 6.18 -25.78 -0.65
N TYR A 298 5.76 -24.71 0.05
CA TYR A 298 6.48 -23.43 0.11
C TYR A 298 7.24 -23.32 1.43
N LYS A 299 8.47 -23.83 1.45
CA LYS A 299 9.29 -24.01 2.66
C LYS A 299 10.01 -22.73 3.09
N ASP A 300 10.26 -21.83 2.14
CA ASP A 300 10.98 -20.59 2.35
C ASP A 300 9.98 -19.44 2.56
N SER A 301 10.03 -18.74 3.70
CA SER A 301 9.08 -17.67 4.04
C SER A 301 9.77 -16.55 4.82
N PHE A 302 9.69 -15.33 4.27
CA PHE A 302 10.41 -14.15 4.72
C PHE A 302 9.44 -12.99 4.87
N TRP A 303 9.48 -12.26 5.98
CA TRP A 303 8.50 -11.19 6.24
C TRP A 303 9.05 -10.11 7.16
N THR A 304 8.45 -8.92 7.05
CA THR A 304 8.64 -7.80 7.97
C THR A 304 7.31 -7.13 8.27
N CYS A 305 7.20 -6.42 9.39
CA CYS A 305 5.99 -5.76 9.85
C CYS A 305 6.30 -4.38 10.45
N SER A 306 5.30 -3.50 10.48
CA SER A 306 5.41 -2.19 11.10
C SER A 306 5.66 -2.28 12.61
N VAL A 307 6.80 -1.74 13.05
CA VAL A 307 7.15 -1.55 14.47
C VAL A 307 6.74 -0.18 14.98
N SER A 308 6.64 0.83 14.10
CA SER A 308 6.15 2.18 14.46
C SER A 308 4.63 2.23 14.69
N LYS A 309 3.88 1.24 14.18
CA LYS A 309 2.44 1.08 14.38
C LYS A 309 2.03 -0.39 14.26
N LEU A 310 1.62 -1.01 15.37
CA LEU A 310 1.20 -2.41 15.39
C LEU A 310 -0.04 -2.67 14.51
N GLY A 311 -0.06 -3.79 13.78
CA GLY A 311 -1.21 -4.22 12.97
C GLY A 311 -1.44 -3.40 11.70
N TYR A 312 -0.39 -2.77 11.19
CA TYR A 312 -0.39 -1.91 10.02
C TYR A 312 0.70 -2.36 9.04
N SER A 313 0.52 -2.07 7.74
CA SER A 313 1.52 -2.37 6.71
C SER A 313 1.93 -3.86 6.75
N GLY A 314 3.21 -4.15 6.56
CA GLY A 314 3.78 -5.50 6.58
C GLY A 314 3.81 -6.13 5.20
N THR A 315 4.95 -6.76 4.90
CA THR A 315 5.24 -7.40 3.60
C THR A 315 5.83 -8.79 3.83
N ALA A 316 5.55 -9.72 2.92
CA ALA A 316 6.09 -11.08 2.97
C ALA A 316 6.40 -11.63 1.58
N ILE A 317 7.37 -12.55 1.50
CA ILE A 317 7.68 -13.39 0.34
C ILE A 317 7.66 -14.84 0.79
N ILE A 318 6.89 -15.67 0.08
CA ILE A 318 6.69 -17.10 0.33
C ILE A 318 7.14 -17.84 -0.94
N SER A 319 8.00 -18.85 -0.83
CA SER A 319 8.71 -19.42 -1.99
C SER A 319 8.85 -20.95 -1.93
N ARG A 320 8.81 -21.57 -3.12
CA ARG A 320 9.25 -22.95 -3.39
C ARG A 320 10.75 -23.01 -3.74
N ILE A 321 11.30 -21.89 -4.20
CA ILE A 321 12.70 -21.74 -4.59
C ILE A 321 13.46 -21.15 -3.40
N LYS A 322 14.49 -21.85 -2.91
CA LYS A 322 15.38 -21.34 -1.87
C LYS A 322 16.21 -20.17 -2.42
N PRO A 323 16.24 -19.00 -1.75
CA PRO A 323 17.04 -17.87 -2.19
C PRO A 323 18.50 -17.93 -1.71
N LEU A 324 19.33 -17.06 -2.29
CA LEU A 324 20.73 -16.86 -1.94
C LEU A 324 20.91 -15.88 -0.77
N SER A 325 20.16 -14.77 -0.77
CA SER A 325 20.16 -13.79 0.31
C SER A 325 18.78 -13.14 0.48
N VAL A 326 18.54 -12.57 1.66
CA VAL A 326 17.29 -11.86 2.02
C VAL A 326 17.65 -10.59 2.78
N ARG A 327 16.98 -9.48 2.48
CA ARG A 327 17.18 -8.17 3.11
C ARG A 327 15.83 -7.54 3.42
N TYR A 328 15.74 -6.82 4.52
CA TYR A 328 14.51 -6.15 4.97
C TYR A 328 14.73 -4.65 4.99
N GLY A 329 13.80 -3.90 4.41
CA GLY A 329 13.94 -2.44 4.28
C GLY A 329 14.97 -1.99 3.24
N LEU A 330 15.19 -0.68 3.20
CA LEU A 330 16.12 0.04 2.32
C LEU A 330 17.49 0.28 2.97
N GLY A 331 17.63 0.02 4.28
CA GLY A 331 18.81 0.41 5.08
C GLY A 331 18.71 1.86 5.60
N ILE A 332 17.49 2.39 5.71
CA ILE A 332 17.19 3.78 6.07
C ILE A 332 16.16 3.77 7.21
N SER A 333 16.62 4.14 8.41
CA SER A 333 15.83 4.05 9.67
C SER A 333 14.43 4.66 9.57
N ASP A 334 14.30 5.81 8.90
CA ASP A 334 13.03 6.55 8.79
C ASP A 334 12.04 5.90 7.80
N HIS A 335 12.50 4.99 6.93
CA HIS A 335 11.69 4.23 5.98
C HIS A 335 11.34 2.83 6.49
N ASP A 336 12.25 2.20 7.22
CA ASP A 336 12.20 0.77 7.51
C ASP A 336 11.29 0.40 8.70
N SER A 337 10.95 1.39 9.55
CA SER A 337 10.08 1.20 10.72
C SER A 337 8.65 0.74 10.40
N GLU A 338 8.19 0.88 9.15
CA GLU A 338 6.84 0.49 8.70
C GLU A 338 6.78 -0.90 8.04
N GLY A 339 7.89 -1.65 7.93
CA GLY A 339 7.89 -3.02 7.39
C GLY A 339 7.37 -3.12 5.95
N ARG A 340 7.88 -2.25 5.07
CA ARG A 340 7.36 -1.99 3.72
C ARG A 340 8.09 -2.68 2.56
N LEU A 341 9.21 -3.35 2.82
CA LEU A 341 10.04 -3.96 1.79
C LEU A 341 10.69 -5.25 2.29
N VAL A 342 10.51 -6.33 1.51
CA VAL A 342 11.36 -7.53 1.56
C VAL A 342 12.07 -7.65 0.21
N THR A 343 13.39 -7.76 0.23
CA THR A 343 14.23 -8.03 -0.93
C THR A 343 14.76 -9.46 -0.82
N VAL A 344 14.58 -10.25 -1.86
CA VAL A 344 15.05 -11.65 -1.96
C VAL A 344 15.92 -11.80 -3.20
N GLU A 345 17.06 -12.47 -3.05
CA GLU A 345 18.02 -12.70 -4.13
C GLU A 345 17.93 -14.14 -4.65
N PHE A 346 17.72 -14.30 -5.96
CA PHE A 346 17.82 -15.58 -6.67
C PHE A 346 19.06 -15.59 -7.58
N ASP A 347 19.32 -16.70 -8.26
CA ASP A 347 20.51 -16.86 -9.13
C ASP A 347 20.60 -15.77 -10.20
N SER A 348 19.48 -15.44 -10.85
CA SER A 348 19.42 -14.57 -12.03
C SER A 348 18.78 -13.19 -11.81
N PHE A 349 18.14 -12.93 -10.67
CA PHE A 349 17.48 -11.64 -10.38
C PHE A 349 17.30 -11.37 -8.88
N TYR A 350 17.08 -10.10 -8.52
CA TYR A 350 16.52 -9.70 -7.24
C TYR A 350 15.00 -9.50 -7.34
N LEU A 351 14.26 -9.97 -6.34
CA LEU A 351 12.82 -9.76 -6.20
C LEU A 351 12.51 -8.87 -4.99
N LEU A 352 11.83 -7.75 -5.22
CA LEU A 352 11.45 -6.79 -4.20
C LEU A 352 9.92 -6.82 -4.03
N CYS A 353 9.44 -7.30 -2.88
CA CYS A 353 8.05 -7.16 -2.47
C CYS A 353 7.88 -5.86 -1.70
N SER A 354 7.28 -4.84 -2.33
CA SER A 354 7.07 -3.53 -1.73
C SER A 354 5.59 -3.23 -1.47
N TYR A 355 5.32 -2.60 -0.32
CA TYR A 355 4.07 -1.91 -0.05
C TYR A 355 4.38 -0.42 0.10
N VAL A 356 4.17 0.35 -0.96
CA VAL A 356 4.60 1.75 -1.04
C VAL A 356 3.68 2.66 -0.19
N PRO A 357 4.20 3.70 0.47
CA PRO A 357 3.39 4.64 1.25
C PRO A 357 2.26 5.29 0.43
N ASN A 358 1.02 5.09 0.87
CA ASN A 358 -0.11 5.89 0.39
C ASN A 358 0.02 7.35 0.92
N SER A 359 -0.24 8.35 0.06
CA SER A 359 -0.14 9.77 0.42
C SER A 359 -1.15 10.23 1.50
N GLY A 360 -2.19 9.43 1.77
CA GLY A 360 -3.09 9.55 2.92
C GLY A 360 -4.16 10.63 2.80
N ASP A 361 -5.08 10.65 3.77
CA ASP A 361 -6.19 11.60 3.83
C ASP A 361 -5.70 13.06 3.87
N GLY A 362 -6.08 13.82 2.85
CA GLY A 362 -5.61 15.21 2.67
C GLY A 362 -4.17 15.32 2.17
N LEU A 363 -3.62 14.26 1.57
CA LEU A 363 -2.28 14.21 0.97
C LEU A 363 -1.12 14.48 1.95
N LYS A 364 -1.34 14.21 3.25
CA LYS A 364 -0.40 14.51 4.35
C LYS A 364 0.97 13.84 4.22
N ARG A 365 1.08 12.71 3.54
CA ARG A 365 2.34 12.00 3.26
C ARG A 365 2.89 12.25 1.86
N LEU A 366 2.24 13.08 1.03
CA LEU A 366 2.59 13.22 -0.39
C LEU A 366 4.05 13.67 -0.60
N SER A 367 4.53 14.64 0.18
CA SER A 367 5.94 15.07 0.08
C SER A 367 6.89 13.91 0.38
N TYR A 368 6.78 13.31 1.57
CA TYR A 368 7.56 12.13 1.97
C TYR A 368 7.52 11.01 0.92
N ARG A 369 6.35 10.75 0.34
CA ARG A 369 6.17 9.76 -0.73
C ARG A 369 7.03 10.09 -1.96
N VAL A 370 6.89 11.28 -2.54
CA VAL A 370 7.50 11.61 -3.84
C VAL A 370 8.94 12.14 -3.76
N THR A 371 9.33 12.78 -2.65
CA THR A 371 10.69 13.34 -2.50
C THR A 371 11.65 12.38 -1.82
N GLU A 372 11.17 11.57 -0.87
CA GLU A 372 12.03 10.70 -0.05
C GLU A 372 11.86 9.22 -0.44
N TRP A 373 10.67 8.65 -0.26
CA TRP A 373 10.46 7.20 -0.43
C TRP A 373 10.70 6.73 -1.88
N ASP A 374 10.03 7.32 -2.87
CA ASP A 374 10.14 6.87 -4.27
C ASP A 374 11.58 7.00 -4.79
N THR A 375 12.26 8.08 -4.42
CA THR A 375 13.68 8.35 -4.69
C THR A 375 14.60 7.32 -4.03
N SER A 376 14.40 7.01 -2.74
CA SER A 376 15.19 6.02 -2.00
C SER A 376 15.01 4.61 -2.57
N LEU A 377 13.77 4.21 -2.89
CA LEU A 377 13.48 2.91 -3.50
C LEU A 377 14.08 2.80 -4.91
N SER A 378 13.98 3.86 -5.72
CA SER A 378 14.62 3.94 -7.04
C SER A 378 16.14 3.74 -6.95
N ASN A 379 16.82 4.53 -6.11
CA ASN A 379 18.27 4.42 -5.92
C ASN A 379 18.68 3.02 -5.45
N TYR A 380 17.96 2.45 -4.47
CA TYR A 380 18.21 1.09 -3.98
C TYR A 380 18.11 0.03 -5.09
N MET A 381 17.12 0.13 -5.99
CA MET A 381 17.02 -0.76 -7.15
C MET A 381 18.18 -0.59 -8.13
N LYS A 382 18.61 0.64 -8.42
CA LYS A 382 19.78 0.89 -9.30
C LYS A 382 21.09 0.42 -8.69
N GLU A 383 21.24 0.40 -7.37
CA GLU A 383 22.39 -0.22 -6.69
C GLU A 383 22.38 -1.75 -6.81
N LEU A 384 21.21 -2.41 -6.68
CA LEU A 384 21.08 -3.86 -6.90
C LEU A 384 21.32 -4.27 -8.37
N GLU A 385 20.85 -3.45 -9.31
CA GLU A 385 20.95 -3.71 -10.75
C GLU A 385 22.40 -3.78 -11.27
N LYS A 386 23.36 -3.18 -10.56
CA LYS A 386 24.80 -3.34 -10.82
C LYS A 386 25.29 -4.78 -10.71
N MET A 387 24.56 -5.64 -10.00
CA MET A 387 24.92 -7.04 -9.75
C MET A 387 24.00 -8.02 -10.50
N LYS A 388 22.67 -7.81 -10.45
CA LYS A 388 21.67 -8.65 -11.11
C LYS A 388 20.44 -7.82 -11.49
N PRO A 389 19.72 -8.15 -12.59
CA PRO A 389 18.42 -7.57 -12.90
C PRO A 389 17.44 -7.56 -11.73
N VAL A 390 16.57 -6.56 -11.68
CA VAL A 390 15.65 -6.31 -10.57
C VAL A 390 14.20 -6.49 -11.02
N ILE A 391 13.39 -7.11 -10.17
CA ILE A 391 11.94 -7.21 -10.29
C ILE A 391 11.32 -6.57 -9.04
N LEU A 392 10.64 -5.44 -9.21
CA LEU A 392 9.82 -4.80 -8.18
C LEU A 392 8.37 -5.24 -8.34
N THR A 393 7.74 -5.68 -7.25
CA THR A 393 6.32 -6.05 -7.25
C THR A 393 5.59 -5.66 -5.97
N GLY A 394 4.27 -5.49 -6.11
CA GLY A 394 3.32 -5.20 -5.06
C GLY A 394 2.52 -3.93 -5.34
N ASP A 395 1.77 -3.50 -4.32
CA ASP A 395 1.00 -2.25 -4.33
C ASP A 395 1.94 -1.03 -4.26
N LEU A 396 2.10 -0.36 -5.40
CA LEU A 396 2.92 0.85 -5.56
C LEU A 396 2.12 2.14 -5.28
N ASN A 397 0.86 2.02 -4.83
CA ASN A 397 -0.02 3.14 -4.44
C ASN A 397 0.02 4.31 -5.44
N CYS A 398 -0.08 4.01 -6.74
CA CYS A 398 -0.16 4.97 -7.83
C CYS A 398 -0.78 4.30 -9.07
N ALA A 399 -1.83 4.88 -9.66
CA ALA A 399 -2.31 4.53 -10.99
C ALA A 399 -1.59 5.42 -12.01
N HIS A 400 -0.68 4.84 -12.80
CA HIS A 400 0.30 5.63 -13.55
C HIS A 400 -0.32 6.51 -14.64
N GLU A 401 -1.28 5.99 -15.43
CA GLU A 401 -1.92 6.75 -16.51
C GLU A 401 -3.44 6.91 -16.39
N GLU A 402 -4.06 7.80 -17.19
CA GLU A 402 -5.53 7.95 -17.18
C GLU A 402 -6.28 6.64 -17.53
N ILE A 403 -5.62 5.67 -18.16
CA ILE A 403 -6.12 4.31 -18.43
C ILE A 403 -6.19 3.41 -17.18
N ASP A 404 -5.37 3.71 -16.16
CA ASP A 404 -5.18 2.89 -14.97
C ASP A 404 -6.21 3.17 -13.86
N ILE A 405 -7.20 4.03 -14.10
CA ILE A 405 -8.19 4.44 -13.09
C ILE A 405 -9.56 4.67 -13.72
N TYR A 406 -10.65 4.20 -13.08
CA TYR A 406 -12.03 4.35 -13.59
C TYR A 406 -12.44 5.80 -13.89
N ASN A 407 -11.96 6.78 -13.11
CA ASN A 407 -12.41 8.18 -13.17
C ASN A 407 -11.23 9.15 -12.96
N PRO A 408 -10.32 9.32 -13.93
CA PRO A 408 -9.12 10.15 -13.77
C PRO A 408 -9.47 11.62 -13.48
N ALA A 409 -10.42 12.17 -14.22
CA ALA A 409 -10.87 13.56 -14.07
C ALA A 409 -11.42 13.91 -12.68
N GLY A 410 -11.98 12.93 -11.96
CA GLY A 410 -12.51 13.14 -10.61
C GLY A 410 -11.52 12.80 -9.48
N ASN A 411 -10.32 12.32 -9.79
CA ASN A 411 -9.35 11.83 -8.80
C ASN A 411 -7.98 12.53 -8.85
N LYS A 412 -7.80 13.62 -9.62
CA LYS A 412 -6.52 14.35 -9.75
C LYS A 412 -5.98 15.00 -8.44
N ARG A 413 -6.64 14.78 -7.31
CA ARG A 413 -6.24 15.18 -5.94
C ARG A 413 -6.52 14.07 -4.90
N SER A 414 -6.77 12.85 -5.36
CA SER A 414 -6.87 11.65 -4.53
C SER A 414 -5.47 11.04 -4.41
N ALA A 415 -5.12 10.49 -3.25
CA ALA A 415 -3.91 9.67 -3.12
C ALA A 415 -3.99 8.46 -4.07
N GLY A 416 -2.87 8.11 -4.69
CA GLY A 416 -2.76 7.15 -5.79
C GLY A 416 -3.08 7.71 -7.18
N PHE A 417 -3.40 9.00 -7.33
CA PHE A 417 -3.61 9.64 -8.65
C PHE A 417 -3.36 11.17 -8.66
N THR A 418 -2.50 11.70 -7.78
CA THR A 418 -2.05 13.10 -7.92
C THR A 418 -1.10 13.25 -9.10
N ILE A 419 -0.82 14.49 -9.52
CA ILE A 419 0.14 14.74 -10.62
C ILE A 419 1.56 14.39 -10.16
N GLU A 420 1.86 14.68 -8.90
CA GLU A 420 3.14 14.47 -8.23
C GLU A 420 3.45 12.97 -8.07
N GLU A 421 2.50 12.15 -7.65
CA GLU A 421 2.66 10.67 -7.55
C GLU A 421 2.97 10.06 -8.93
N ARG A 422 2.26 10.51 -9.97
CA ARG A 422 2.43 10.01 -11.34
C ARG A 422 3.75 10.48 -11.96
N GLN A 423 4.13 11.74 -11.75
CA GLN A 423 5.43 12.27 -12.18
C GLN A 423 6.59 11.63 -11.44
N SER A 424 6.41 11.30 -10.16
CA SER A 424 7.38 10.51 -9.38
C SER A 424 7.53 9.11 -9.98
N PHE A 425 6.44 8.37 -10.21
CA PHE A 425 6.47 7.04 -10.81
C PHE A 425 7.17 7.01 -12.18
N GLU A 426 6.81 7.95 -13.06
CA GLU A 426 7.43 8.14 -14.38
C GLU A 426 8.94 8.43 -14.29
N THR A 427 9.36 9.25 -13.33
CA THR A 427 10.76 9.71 -13.21
C THR A 427 11.64 8.72 -12.48
N ASN A 428 11.16 8.20 -11.35
CA ASN A 428 11.90 7.30 -10.46
C ASN A 428 11.94 5.86 -10.99
N TYR A 429 10.94 5.41 -11.76
CA TYR A 429 10.89 4.05 -12.27
C TYR A 429 11.04 3.98 -13.80
N LEU A 430 10.06 4.47 -14.56
CA LEU A 430 10.02 4.20 -16.01
C LEU A 430 11.19 4.85 -16.76
N LYS A 431 11.45 6.14 -16.53
CA LYS A 431 12.62 6.85 -17.07
C LYS A 431 13.96 6.35 -16.52
N ASN A 432 13.96 5.54 -15.46
CA ASN A 432 15.18 4.99 -14.85
C ASN A 432 15.48 3.54 -15.31
N GLY A 433 14.86 3.09 -16.41
CA GLY A 433 15.15 1.77 -17.03
C GLY A 433 14.30 0.61 -16.49
N PHE A 434 13.17 0.89 -15.84
CA PHE A 434 12.22 -0.14 -15.41
C PHE A 434 10.98 -0.19 -16.31
N VAL A 435 10.58 -1.38 -16.74
CA VAL A 435 9.47 -1.61 -17.67
C VAL A 435 8.23 -2.08 -16.89
N ASP A 436 7.12 -1.35 -17.04
CA ASP A 436 5.78 -1.82 -16.61
C ASP A 436 5.34 -2.99 -17.50
N THR A 437 5.51 -4.20 -16.99
CA THR A 437 5.31 -5.43 -17.76
C THR A 437 3.89 -5.61 -18.27
N PHE A 438 2.88 -5.20 -17.48
CA PHE A 438 1.49 -5.28 -17.89
C PHE A 438 1.20 -4.24 -18.98
N ARG A 439 1.66 -2.99 -18.82
CA ARG A 439 1.43 -1.94 -19.81
C ARG A 439 2.20 -2.17 -21.11
N ASN A 440 3.36 -2.83 -21.05
CA ASN A 440 4.15 -3.25 -22.21
C ASN A 440 3.42 -4.33 -23.05
N GLN A 441 2.88 -5.37 -22.40
CA GLN A 441 2.14 -6.43 -23.11
C GLN A 441 0.72 -6.00 -23.51
N HIS A 442 0.07 -5.14 -22.74
CA HIS A 442 -1.35 -4.80 -22.87
C HIS A 442 -1.60 -3.28 -23.03
N PRO A 443 -0.94 -2.57 -23.97
CA PRO A 443 -0.87 -1.10 -23.99
C PRO A 443 -2.25 -0.43 -24.02
N GLY A 444 -3.17 -0.91 -24.86
CA GLY A 444 -4.54 -0.40 -24.98
C GLY A 444 -5.56 -0.98 -23.98
N VAL A 445 -5.14 -1.75 -22.98
CA VAL A 445 -6.09 -2.49 -22.12
C VAL A 445 -6.35 -1.79 -20.78
N VAL A 446 -7.63 -1.63 -20.46
CA VAL A 446 -8.14 -1.21 -19.15
C VAL A 446 -8.25 -2.42 -18.25
N GLY A 447 -7.21 -2.65 -17.45
CA GLY A 447 -7.19 -3.61 -16.35
C GLY A 447 -7.02 -2.89 -15.02
N TYR A 448 -7.74 -3.34 -13.99
CA TYR A 448 -7.67 -2.80 -12.63
C TYR A 448 -7.32 -3.92 -11.65
N THR A 449 -6.64 -3.57 -10.57
CA THR A 449 -6.21 -4.49 -9.50
C THR A 449 -6.88 -4.17 -8.17
N TYR A 450 -7.31 -2.92 -7.96
CA TYR A 450 -7.96 -2.41 -6.74
C TYR A 450 -9.39 -1.93 -7.00
N TRP A 451 -10.32 -2.24 -6.11
CA TRP A 451 -11.68 -1.69 -6.08
C TRP A 451 -12.16 -1.43 -4.64
N ASN A 452 -12.25 -0.17 -4.26
CA ASN A 452 -12.72 0.25 -2.93
C ASN A 452 -14.05 -0.42 -2.52
N TYR A 453 -14.11 -0.99 -1.30
CA TYR A 453 -15.31 -1.64 -0.77
C TYR A 453 -16.57 -0.75 -0.76
N ARG A 454 -16.42 0.58 -0.61
CA ARG A 454 -17.57 1.50 -0.57
C ARG A 454 -18.34 1.45 -1.89
N HIS A 455 -19.66 1.22 -1.79
CA HIS A 455 -20.57 1.05 -2.93
C HIS A 455 -20.29 -0.19 -3.81
N ASN A 456 -19.57 -1.20 -3.31
CA ASN A 456 -19.24 -2.44 -4.03
C ASN A 456 -18.56 -2.18 -5.40
N ALA A 457 -17.52 -1.33 -5.44
CA ALA A 457 -16.92 -0.86 -6.70
C ALA A 457 -16.55 -1.99 -7.68
N ARG A 458 -16.09 -3.15 -7.17
CA ARG A 458 -15.74 -4.35 -7.95
C ARG A 458 -16.90 -4.89 -8.79
N LYS A 459 -18.13 -4.91 -8.24
CA LYS A 459 -19.36 -5.33 -8.96
C LYS A 459 -19.73 -4.45 -10.15
N THR A 460 -19.13 -3.26 -10.27
CA THR A 460 -19.35 -2.33 -11.39
C THR A 460 -18.05 -1.89 -12.06
N ASN A 461 -16.97 -2.65 -11.83
CA ASN A 461 -15.62 -2.43 -12.36
C ASN A 461 -15.07 -0.99 -12.19
N LYS A 462 -15.43 -0.31 -11.09
CA LYS A 462 -14.97 1.07 -10.80
C LYS A 462 -13.60 1.07 -10.11
N GLY A 463 -12.62 0.46 -10.77
CA GLY A 463 -11.32 0.13 -10.18
C GLY A 463 -10.18 1.10 -10.50
N TRP A 464 -9.01 0.73 -9.99
CA TRP A 464 -7.70 1.37 -10.19
C TRP A 464 -6.65 0.25 -10.39
N ARG A 465 -5.57 0.50 -11.11
CA ARG A 465 -4.38 -0.38 -11.13
C ARG A 465 -3.33 0.23 -10.21
N LEU A 466 -3.12 -0.39 -9.06
CA LEU A 466 -2.15 0.04 -8.04
C LEU A 466 -1.03 -0.99 -7.83
N ASP A 467 -1.26 -2.23 -8.25
CA ASP A 467 -0.33 -3.35 -8.10
C ASP A 467 0.42 -3.57 -9.43
N TYR A 468 1.75 -3.74 -9.35
CA TYR A 468 2.62 -3.82 -10.53
C TYR A 468 3.60 -4.99 -10.47
N PHE A 469 4.12 -5.37 -11.64
CA PHE A 469 5.44 -5.94 -11.82
C PHE A 469 6.24 -4.99 -12.71
N LEU A 470 7.24 -4.30 -12.13
CA LEU A 470 8.21 -3.51 -12.86
C LEU A 470 9.52 -4.31 -12.93
N VAL A 471 10.12 -4.44 -14.11
CA VAL A 471 11.36 -5.21 -14.32
C VAL A 471 12.46 -4.35 -14.93
N SER A 472 13.72 -4.64 -14.63
CA SER A 472 14.86 -4.12 -15.38
C SER A 472 14.65 -4.33 -16.89
N GLU A 473 14.91 -3.30 -17.70
CA GLU A 473 14.78 -3.37 -19.16
C GLU A 473 15.56 -4.56 -19.78
N SER A 474 16.70 -4.91 -19.18
CA SER A 474 17.58 -6.04 -19.52
C SER A 474 16.99 -7.44 -19.36
N ILE A 475 15.77 -7.58 -18.80
CA ILE A 475 14.99 -8.83 -18.75
C ILE A 475 13.54 -8.63 -19.21
N SER A 476 13.23 -7.50 -19.85
CA SER A 476 11.86 -7.18 -20.27
C SER A 476 11.36 -8.04 -21.45
N ASP A 477 12.29 -8.56 -22.26
CA ASP A 477 12.08 -9.52 -23.34
C ASP A 477 11.75 -10.93 -22.81
N LYS A 478 12.36 -11.33 -21.68
CA LYS A 478 12.12 -12.59 -20.97
C LYS A 478 10.76 -12.66 -20.28
N VAL A 479 9.98 -11.58 -20.26
CA VAL A 479 8.63 -11.57 -19.69
C VAL A 479 7.67 -12.28 -20.64
N TYR A 480 7.38 -13.53 -20.33
CA TYR A 480 6.43 -14.34 -21.08
C TYR A 480 5.00 -13.84 -20.89
N ASP A 481 4.48 -13.72 -19.67
CA ASP A 481 3.07 -13.37 -19.40
C ASP A 481 3.00 -12.42 -18.19
N SER A 482 2.37 -11.26 -18.32
CA SER A 482 2.09 -10.33 -17.22
C SER A 482 0.59 -10.04 -17.16
N TYR A 483 -0.04 -10.34 -16.01
CA TYR A 483 -1.49 -10.54 -15.97
C TYR A 483 -2.13 -10.21 -14.60
N ILE A 484 -3.46 -10.08 -14.62
CA ILE A 484 -4.31 -9.76 -13.47
C ILE A 484 -5.33 -10.90 -13.26
N LEU A 485 -5.69 -11.22 -12.02
CA LEU A 485 -6.73 -12.19 -11.63
C LEU A 485 -7.96 -11.51 -10.98
N PRO A 486 -8.74 -10.72 -11.73
CA PRO A 486 -9.81 -9.87 -11.18
C PRO A 486 -10.98 -10.64 -10.56
N ASP A 487 -11.03 -11.95 -10.77
CA ASP A 487 -12.00 -12.89 -10.20
C ASP A 487 -11.65 -13.35 -8.77
N VAL A 488 -10.37 -13.37 -8.40
CA VAL A 488 -9.92 -13.86 -7.07
C VAL A 488 -10.23 -12.82 -5.99
N GLY A 489 -11.28 -13.08 -5.21
CA GLY A 489 -11.73 -12.25 -4.10
C GLY A 489 -10.94 -12.44 -2.81
N GLY A 490 -11.40 -11.77 -1.74
CA GLY A 490 -10.83 -11.84 -0.38
C GLY A 490 -10.07 -10.59 0.08
N SER A 491 -9.73 -9.71 -0.86
CA SER A 491 -9.23 -8.36 -0.62
C SER A 491 -9.97 -7.37 -1.57
N ASP A 492 -9.87 -6.07 -1.29
CA ASP A 492 -10.24 -5.02 -2.26
C ASP A 492 -9.22 -4.92 -3.40
N HIS A 493 -8.02 -5.47 -3.22
CA HIS A 493 -7.12 -5.83 -4.31
C HIS A 493 -7.38 -7.26 -4.83
N CYS A 494 -6.96 -7.57 -6.05
CA CYS A 494 -6.81 -8.92 -6.56
C CYS A 494 -5.35 -9.26 -6.86
N PRO A 495 -4.97 -10.55 -6.97
CA PRO A 495 -3.63 -10.92 -7.34
C PRO A 495 -3.27 -10.48 -8.77
N ILE A 496 -1.98 -10.24 -8.97
CA ILE A 496 -1.32 -10.11 -10.27
C ILE A 496 -0.22 -11.16 -10.39
N GLY A 497 0.15 -11.55 -11.60
CA GLY A 497 1.23 -12.51 -11.82
C GLY A 497 2.13 -12.18 -12.99
N LEU A 498 3.35 -12.73 -12.92
CA LEU A 498 4.41 -12.61 -13.91
C LEU A 498 4.99 -14.00 -14.19
N ILE A 499 5.15 -14.35 -15.45
CA ILE A 499 5.93 -15.52 -15.90
C ILE A 499 7.17 -15.00 -16.63
N LEU A 500 8.35 -15.41 -16.15
CA LEU A 500 9.64 -15.06 -16.72
C LEU A 500 10.34 -16.32 -17.22
N THR A 501 10.75 -16.38 -18.49
CA THR A 501 11.64 -17.45 -18.99
C THR A 501 13.07 -17.19 -18.51
N LEU A 502 13.77 -18.23 -18.05
CA LEU A 502 15.05 -18.11 -17.33
C LEU A 502 16.28 -18.29 -18.24
#